data_AF-A0A2V9XW75-F1
#
_entry.id   AF-A0A2V9XW75-F1
#
_cell.length_a   1.000
_cell.length_b   1.000
_cell.length_c   1.000
_cell.angle_alpha   90.00
_cell.angle_beta   90.00
_cell.angle_gamma   90.00
#
_symmetry.space_group_name_H-M   'P 1'
#
loop_
_entity.id
_entity.type
_entity.pdbx_description
1 polymer ?
#
loop_
_entity_poly.entity_id
_entity_poly.type
_entity_poly.pdbx_seq_one_letter_code
_entity_poly.pdbx_strand_id
1 'polypeptide(L)' 'EFIEIDYSERDTLACNVLSLGGKRLLAIEENRKTNDKLRAAGFDVRTFPGSEICINGSGGPTCLTRPLLRG' A
#
# COMPACT_ATOMS: atom_id res chain seq x y z
N GLU A 1 -15.69 5.84 -3.93
CA GLU A 1 -15.05 6.16 -5.22
C GLU A 1 -13.90 5.19 -5.44
N PHE A 2 -13.63 4.78 -6.68
CA PHE A 2 -12.48 3.94 -6.99
C PHE A 2 -11.24 4.82 -7.17
N ILE A 3 -10.12 4.40 -6.57
CA ILE A 3 -8.81 5.03 -6.78
C ILE A 3 -7.97 4.01 -7.54
N GLU A 4 -7.77 4.25 -8.83
CA GLU A 4 -6.90 3.38 -9.63
C GLU A 4 -5.43 3.61 -9.28
N ILE A 5 -4.67 2.51 -9.23
CA ILE A 5 -3.22 2.58 -9.11
C ILE A 5 -2.60 3.27 -10.34
N ASP A 6 -1.33 3.65 -10.25
CA ASP A 6 -0.55 3.89 -11.47
C ASP A 6 -0.13 2.55 -12.08
N TYR A 7 -0.42 2.34 -13.37
CA TYR A 7 -0.18 1.04 -13.99
C TYR A 7 1.31 0.69 -14.05
N SER A 8 2.22 1.68 -14.07
CA SER A 8 3.66 1.40 -14.00
C SER A 8 4.10 0.81 -12.66
N GLU A 9 3.25 0.90 -11.64
CA GLU A 9 3.53 0.43 -10.27
C GLU A 9 2.80 -0.89 -9.95
N ARG A 10 2.21 -1.54 -10.97
CA ARG A 10 1.54 -2.83 -10.81
C ARG A 10 2.51 -3.91 -10.32
N ASP A 11 3.68 -4.01 -10.95
CA ASP A 11 4.66 -5.05 -10.66
C ASP A 11 5.39 -4.80 -9.33
N THR A 12 5.36 -3.56 -8.85
CA THR A 12 5.83 -3.17 -7.51
C THR A 12 4.73 -3.24 -6.44
N LEU A 13 3.65 -3.99 -6.73
CA LEU A 13 2.59 -4.32 -5.80
C LEU A 13 1.78 -3.10 -5.30
N ALA A 14 1.52 -2.10 -6.15
CA ALA A 14 0.77 -0.89 -5.77
C ALA A 14 -0.63 -1.12 -5.19
N CYS A 15 -1.31 -2.21 -5.56
CA CYS A 15 -2.59 -2.58 -4.96
C CYS A 15 -2.46 -3.15 -3.54
N ASN A 16 -1.26 -3.55 -3.11
CA ASN A 16 -1.02 -4.15 -1.81
C ASN A 16 -0.87 -3.07 -0.74
N VAL A 17 -2.00 -2.50 -0.34
CA VAL A 17 -2.09 -1.45 0.68
C VAL A 17 -2.83 -2.00 1.89
N LEU A 18 -2.27 -1.85 3.08
CA LEU A 18 -2.89 -2.28 4.33
C LEU A 18 -3.71 -1.14 4.94
N SER A 19 -5.01 -1.34 5.13
CA SER A 19 -5.86 -0.42 5.88
C SER A 19 -5.67 -0.59 7.38
N LEU A 20 -5.40 0.51 8.09
CA LEU A 20 -5.25 0.57 9.54
C LEU A 20 -6.49 1.20 10.23
N GLY A 21 -7.57 1.41 9.47
CA GLY A 21 -8.75 2.14 9.93
C GLY A 21 -8.52 3.65 10.08
N GLY A 22 -9.61 4.40 10.18
CA GLY A 22 -9.56 5.86 10.37
C GLY A 22 -8.86 6.61 9.23
N LYS A 23 -9.06 6.17 7.98
CA LYS A 23 -8.38 6.70 6.78
C LYS A 23 -6.85 6.59 6.78
N ARG A 24 -6.28 5.73 7.63
CA ARG A 24 -4.83 5.48 7.66
C ARG A 24 -4.49 4.26 6.84
N LEU A 25 -3.47 4.38 6.00
CA LEU A 25 -2.99 3.33 5.11
C LEU A 25 -1.49 3.11 5.35
N LEU A 26 -1.05 1.85 5.21
CA LEU A 26 0.36 1.49 5.12
C LEU A 26 0.64 0.94 3.72
N ALA A 27 1.60 1.53 3.02
CA ALA A 27 1.94 1.21 1.64
C ALA A 27 3.46 1.11 1.41
N ILE A 28 3.84 0.52 0.29
CA ILE A 28 5.23 0.44 -0.18
C ILE A 28 5.67 1.82 -0.69
N GLU A 29 6.83 2.32 -0.23
CA GLU A 29 7.33 3.67 -0.54
C GLU A 29 7.58 3.90 -2.03
N GLU A 30 8.01 2.86 -2.74
CA GLU A 30 8.37 2.85 -4.15
C GLU A 30 7.17 3.18 -5.07
N ASN A 31 5.94 2.93 -4.62
CA ASN A 31 4.70 3.21 -5.36
C ASN A 31 4.25 4.67 -5.22
N ARG A 32 5.15 5.61 -5.53
CA ARG A 32 4.98 7.04 -5.26
C ARG A 32 3.72 7.63 -5.89
N LYS A 33 3.43 7.29 -7.15
CA LYS A 33 2.28 7.86 -7.88
C LYS A 33 0.96 7.37 -7.28
N THR A 34 0.86 6.08 -6.97
CA THR A 34 -0.31 5.52 -6.29
C THR A 34 -0.46 6.11 -4.89
N ASN A 35 0.64 6.25 -4.15
CA ASN A 35 0.64 6.87 -2.82
C ASN A 35 0.12 8.32 -2.89
N ASP A 36 0.51 9.08 -3.91
CA ASP A 36 0.03 10.46 -4.09
C ASP A 36 -1.45 10.52 -4.47
N LYS A 37 -1.96 9.60 -5.29
CA LYS A 37 -3.40 9.47 -5.55
C LYS A 37 -4.19 9.17 -4.27
N LEU A 38 -3.68 8.28 -3.43
CA LEU A 38 -4.30 7.95 -2.13
C LEU A 38 -4.31 9.16 -1.18
N ARG A 39 -3.20 9.91 -1.12
CA ARG A 39 -3.13 11.16 -0.34
C ARG A 39 -4.12 12.20 -0.85
N ALA A 40 -4.21 12.38 -2.17
CA ALA A 40 -5.16 13.30 -2.80
C ALA A 40 -6.62 12.94 -2.51
N ALA A 41 -6.92 11.64 -2.34
CA ALA A 41 -8.23 11.16 -1.91
C ALA A 41 -8.49 11.30 -0.39
N GLY A 42 -7.55 11.89 0.36
CA GLY A 42 -7.70 12.22 1.78
C GLY A 42 -7.31 11.11 2.76
N PHE A 43 -6.48 10.15 2.34
CA PHE A 43 -5.91 9.15 3.23
C PHE A 43 -4.57 9.62 3.86
N ASP A 44 -4.35 9.24 5.12
CA ASP A 44 -3.05 9.32 5.80
C ASP A 44 -2.21 8.11 5.39
N VAL A 45 -1.37 8.28 4.36
CA VAL A 45 -0.53 7.22 3.80
C VAL A 45 0.85 7.21 4.46
N ARG A 46 1.08 6.24 5.33
CA ARG A 46 2.42 5.91 5.85
C ARG A 46 3.10 4.92 4.92
N THR A 47 4.40 5.09 4.73
CA THR A 47 5.19 4.24 3.84
C THR A 47 6.36 3.62 4.57
N PHE A 48 6.89 2.54 4.01
CA PHE A 48 8.16 1.94 4.38
C PHE A 48 8.87 1.44 3.12
N PRO A 49 10.22 1.36 3.12
CA PRO A 49 10.98 0.85 1.99
C PRO A 49 10.66 -0.65 1.80
N GLY A 50 10.04 -0.98 0.67
CA GLY A 50 9.54 -2.33 0.40
C GLY A 50 10.39 -3.14 -0.58
N SER A 51 11.48 -2.60 -1.12
CA SER A 51 12.31 -3.27 -2.14
C SER A 51 12.69 -4.69 -1.74
N GLU A 52 13.28 -4.87 -0.56
CA GLU A 52 13.83 -6.17 -0.14
C GLU A 52 12.81 -7.11 0.47
N ILE A 53 11.86 -6.56 1.24
CA ILE A 53 10.92 -7.36 2.03
C ILE A 53 9.57 -7.55 1.36
N CYS A 54 9.30 -6.79 0.29
CA CYS A 54 8.07 -6.90 -0.48
C CYS A 54 8.29 -7.21 -1.95
N ILE A 55 8.95 -6.33 -2.69
CA ILE A 55 9.05 -6.43 -4.16
C ILE A 55 9.85 -7.69 -4.54
N ASN A 56 11.02 -7.89 -3.94
CA ASN A 56 11.86 -9.07 -4.19
C ASN A 56 11.15 -10.39 -3.82
N GLY A 57 10.33 -10.37 -2.76
CA GLY A 57 9.54 -11.53 -2.31
C GLY A 57 8.16 -11.66 -2.97
N SER A 58 7.77 -10.72 -3.84
CA SER A 58 6.42 -10.61 -4.43
C SER A 58 5.27 -10.62 -3.41
N GLY A 59 5.47 -10.05 -2.21
CA GLY A 59 4.47 -10.02 -1.13
C GLY A 59 4.44 -8.68 -0.42
N GLY A 60 3.32 -7.95 -0.44
CA GLY A 60 3.26 -6.60 0.12
C GLY A 60 2.84 -6.53 1.61
N PRO A 61 2.54 -5.32 2.12
CA PRO A 61 2.11 -5.06 3.49
C PRO A 61 1.02 -6.00 4.03
N THR A 62 0.06 -6.42 3.20
CA THR A 62 -1.02 -7.33 3.61
C THR A 62 -0.56 -8.77 3.76
N CYS A 63 0.50 -9.18 3.05
CA CYS A 63 1.10 -10.52 3.16
C CYS A 63 1.99 -10.64 4.41
N LEU A 64 2.64 -9.53 4.81
CA LEU A 64 3.50 -9.46 5.99
C LEU A 64 2.73 -9.34 7.31
N THR A 65 1.40 -9.19 7.25
CA THR A 65 0.56 -8.93 8.42
C THR A 65 -0.54 -9.96 8.54
N ARG A 66 -0.90 -10.29 9.78
CA ARG A 66 -2.06 -11.12 10.10
C ARG A 66 -2.89 -10.41 11.18
N PRO A 67 -4.03 -9.82 10.83
CA PRO A 67 -4.92 -9.19 11.81
C PRO A 67 -5.34 -10.21 12.87
N LEU A 68 -5.10 -9.89 14.14
CA LEU A 68 -5.53 -10.74 15.27
C LEU A 68 -7.02 -10.59 15.53
N LEU A 69 -7.52 -9.36 15.43
CA LEU A 69 -8.93 -9.04 15.51
C LEU A 69 -9.49 -8.99 14.09
N ARG A 70 -10.55 -9.76 13.85
CA ARG A 70 -11.37 -9.69 12.63
C ARG A 70 -12.80 -9.43 13.08
N GLY A 71 -13.38 -8.34 12.59
CA GLY A 71 -14.77 -7.94 12.83
C GLY A 71 -15.54 -7.91 11.52
#